data_AF-A0A2D7SQ51-F1
#
_entry.id   AF-A0A2D7SQ51-F1
#
_cell.length_a   1.000
_cell.length_b   1.000
_cell.length_c   1.000
_cell.angle_alpha   90.00
_cell.angle_beta   90.00
_cell.angle_gamma   90.00
#
_symmetry.space_group_name_H-M   'P 1'
#
loop_
_entity.id
_entity.type
_entity.pdbx_description
1 polymer ?
#
loop_
_entity_poly.entity_id
_entity_poly.type
_entity_poly.pdbx_seq_one_letter_code
_entity_poly.pdbx_strand_id
1 'polypeptide(L)'
;MSTIFSRIINKDLPGFIIHEDDFNIAFLDISPISYGHTLVVPKKEVDLIFDLNESSYSNLFLFAKKISFSIKKAVKCKRIGIAVVGLEVPHAHIHLVPLNKISDINFSKQRLKIDNLELEKIRQLIKSKL
;
A
#
# COMPACT_ATOMS: atom_id res chain seq x y z
N MET A 1 -11.31 17.17 -7.58
CA MET A 1 -9.86 17.35 -7.82
C MET A 1 -9.23 15.98 -7.76
N SER A 2 -8.37 15.60 -8.70
CA SER A 2 -7.71 14.29 -8.69
C SER A 2 -6.73 14.16 -7.52
N THR A 3 -6.84 13.11 -6.72
CA THR A 3 -5.87 12.81 -5.65
C THR A 3 -4.49 12.43 -6.21
N ILE A 4 -3.46 12.43 -5.36
CA ILE A 4 -2.12 11.94 -5.75
C ILE A 4 -2.16 10.48 -6.18
N PHE A 5 -3.03 9.66 -5.58
CA PHE A 5 -3.23 8.26 -5.98
C PHE A 5 -3.88 8.16 -7.34
N SER A 6 -4.88 9.01 -7.64
CA SER A 6 -5.51 9.05 -8.98
C SER A 6 -4.46 9.38 -10.06
N ARG A 7 -3.52 10.29 -9.77
CA ARG A 7 -2.40 10.59 -10.66
C ARG A 7 -1.42 9.42 -10.83
N ILE A 8 -1.16 8.63 -9.78
CA ILE A 8 -0.35 7.39 -9.88
C ILE A 8 -1.10 6.32 -10.69
N ILE A 9 -2.41 6.16 -10.47
CA ILE A 9 -3.28 5.22 -11.20
C ILE A 9 -3.28 5.54 -12.69
N ASN A 10 -3.42 6.82 -13.03
CA ASN A 10 -3.40 7.32 -14.42
C ASN A 10 -2.01 7.39 -15.05
N LYS A 11 -0.95 7.05 -14.29
CA LYS A 11 0.46 7.16 -14.71
C LYS A 11 0.94 8.59 -15.00
N ASP A 12 0.21 9.60 -14.50
CA ASP A 12 0.63 11.01 -14.53
C ASP A 12 1.78 11.29 -13.56
N LEU A 13 1.90 10.47 -12.51
CA LEU A 13 3.02 10.47 -11.57
C LEU A 13 3.67 9.08 -11.52
N PRO A 14 5.01 9.02 -11.36
CA PRO A 14 5.67 7.75 -11.11
C PRO A 14 5.22 7.18 -9.77
N GLY A 15 5.14 5.86 -9.70
CA GLY A 15 4.87 5.13 -8.47
C GLY A 15 5.62 3.81 -8.46
N PHE A 16 6.03 3.36 -7.29
CA PHE A 16 6.68 2.07 -7.10
C PHE A 16 5.64 0.94 -7.11
N ILE A 17 5.01 0.73 -8.27
CA ILE A 17 3.91 -0.22 -8.45
C ILE A 17 4.41 -1.66 -8.35
N ILE A 18 3.76 -2.41 -7.47
CA ILE A 18 4.01 -3.83 -7.23
C ILE A 18 3.13 -4.66 -8.16
N HIS A 19 1.82 -4.41 -8.13
CA HIS A 19 0.82 -5.12 -8.90
C HIS A 19 -0.43 -4.26 -9.09
N GLU A 20 -1.17 -4.52 -10.17
CA GLU A 20 -2.50 -3.96 -10.39
C GLU A 20 -3.36 -5.02 -11.10
N ASP A 21 -4.66 -4.98 -10.83
CA ASP A 21 -5.69 -5.66 -11.60
C ASP A 21 -6.65 -4.62 -12.19
N ASP A 22 -7.82 -5.04 -12.67
CA ASP A 22 -8.80 -4.14 -13.28
C ASP A 22 -9.39 -3.13 -12.28
N PHE A 23 -9.39 -3.45 -10.98
CA PHE A 23 -10.10 -2.69 -9.95
C PHE A 23 -9.20 -2.07 -8.88
N ASN A 24 -8.00 -2.59 -8.68
CA ASN A 24 -7.12 -2.26 -7.57
C ASN A 24 -5.67 -2.10 -8.02
N ILE A 25 -4.91 -1.35 -7.25
CA ILE A 25 -3.48 -1.14 -7.45
C ILE A 25 -2.76 -1.22 -6.10
N ALA A 26 -1.56 -1.80 -6.10
CA ALA A 26 -0.66 -1.81 -4.96
C ALA A 26 0.70 -1.21 -5.32
N PHE A 27 1.19 -0.30 -4.47
CA PHE A 27 2.48 0.37 -4.64
C PHE A 27 3.11 0.69 -3.29
N LEU A 28 4.42 0.87 -3.25
CA LEU A 28 5.11 1.25 -2.01
C LEU A 28 4.76 2.67 -1.59
N ASP A 29 4.62 2.87 -0.28
CA ASP A 29 4.59 4.20 0.31
C ASP A 29 5.98 4.84 0.21
N ILE A 30 6.06 6.07 -0.32
CA ILE A 30 7.30 6.84 -0.42
C ILE A 30 7.74 7.46 0.92
N SER A 31 6.84 7.49 1.91
CA SER A 31 7.09 7.94 3.27
C SER A 31 6.80 6.82 4.30
N PRO A 32 7.52 5.68 4.20
CA PRO A 32 7.13 4.45 4.87
C PRO A 32 7.40 4.48 6.38
N ILE A 33 6.52 3.88 7.18
CA ILE A 33 6.74 3.65 8.62
C ILE A 33 7.49 2.33 8.91
N SER A 34 7.57 1.45 7.92
CA SER A 34 8.29 0.17 7.97
C SER A 34 8.81 -0.19 6.59
N TYR A 35 9.92 -0.93 6.52
CA TYR A 35 10.47 -1.41 5.26
C TYR A 35 9.44 -2.31 4.56
N GLY A 36 9.14 -2.02 3.28
CA GLY A 36 8.07 -2.72 2.53
C GLY A 36 6.65 -2.24 2.82
N HIS A 37 6.46 -1.12 3.52
CA HIS A 37 5.16 -0.48 3.68
C HIS A 37 4.51 -0.23 2.32
N THR A 38 3.35 -0.84 2.10
CA THR A 38 2.65 -0.87 0.83
C THR A 38 1.24 -0.32 1.00
N LEU A 39 0.81 0.49 0.04
CA LEU A 39 -0.56 0.98 -0.05
C LEU A 39 -1.32 0.14 -1.07
N VAL A 40 -2.55 -0.24 -0.72
CA VAL A 40 -3.50 -0.92 -1.59
C VAL A 40 -4.69 0.00 -1.78
N VAL A 41 -4.97 0.37 -3.03
CA VAL A 41 -5.90 1.45 -3.38
C VAL A 41 -6.85 0.94 -4.47
N PRO A 42 -8.17 1.17 -4.37
CA PRO A 42 -9.08 0.94 -5.49
C PRO A 42 -8.75 1.93 -6.62
N LYS A 43 -8.91 1.52 -7.87
CA LYS A 43 -8.73 2.41 -9.02
C LYS A 43 -9.85 3.44 -9.12
N LYS A 44 -11.04 3.10 -8.61
CA LYS A 44 -12.16 4.02 -8.49
C LYS A 44 -11.93 4.95 -7.30
N GLU A 45 -11.86 6.25 -7.58
CA GLU A 45 -11.72 7.28 -6.56
C GLU A 45 -12.97 7.35 -5.68
N VAL A 46 -12.82 6.87 -4.45
CA VAL A 46 -13.78 6.98 -3.34
C VAL A 46 -12.96 7.38 -2.12
N ASP A 47 -13.37 8.41 -1.40
CA ASP A 47 -12.59 8.96 -0.28
C ASP A 47 -12.51 7.98 0.90
N LEU A 48 -13.66 7.67 1.51
CA LEU A 48 -13.71 6.82 2.70
C LEU A 48 -13.86 5.34 2.32
N ILE A 49 -13.14 4.46 3.01
CA ILE A 49 -13.21 3.01 2.74
C ILE A 49 -14.63 2.46 2.93
N PHE A 50 -15.41 3.04 3.84
CA PHE A 50 -16.77 2.59 4.15
C PHE A 50 -17.82 3.14 3.19
N ASP A 51 -17.45 4.04 2.28
CA ASP A 51 -18.31 4.49 1.19
C ASP A 51 -18.17 3.59 -0.05
N LEU A 52 -17.24 2.64 -0.03
CA LEU A 52 -17.16 1.59 -1.05
C LEU A 52 -18.39 0.69 -0.95
N ASN A 53 -18.94 0.30 -2.11
CA ASN A 53 -19.96 -0.74 -2.13
C ASN A 53 -19.37 -2.10 -1.70
N GLU A 54 -20.24 -3.04 -1.31
CA GLU A 54 -19.83 -4.32 -0.71
C GLU A 54 -18.85 -5.11 -1.58
N SER A 55 -19.05 -5.09 -2.91
CA SER A 55 -18.19 -5.80 -3.85
C SER A 55 -16.80 -5.16 -3.94
N SER A 56 -16.72 -3.83 -4.02
CA SER A 56 -15.45 -3.10 -4.07
C SER A 56 -14.69 -3.22 -2.76
N TYR A 57 -15.38 -3.09 -1.62
CA TYR A 57 -14.79 -3.27 -0.29
C TYR A 57 -14.20 -4.68 -0.13
N SER A 58 -14.98 -5.71 -0.45
CA SER A 58 -14.54 -7.11 -0.35
C SER A 58 -13.37 -7.40 -1.29
N ASN A 59 -13.45 -6.93 -2.55
CA ASN A 59 -12.39 -7.10 -3.53
C ASN A 59 -11.07 -6.43 -3.08
N LEU A 60 -11.15 -5.20 -2.53
CA LEU A 60 -9.99 -4.48 -2.03
C LEU A 60 -9.25 -5.26 -0.94
N PHE A 61 -9.98 -5.84 0.02
CA PHE A 61 -9.38 -6.67 1.08
C PHE A 61 -8.83 -8.01 0.57
N LEU A 62 -9.47 -8.64 -0.41
CA LEU A 62 -8.95 -9.86 -1.05
C LEU A 62 -7.66 -9.58 -1.82
N PHE A 63 -7.61 -8.47 -2.55
CA PHE A 63 -6.41 -8.00 -3.21
C PHE A 63 -5.31 -7.68 -2.19
N ALA A 64 -5.63 -6.96 -1.10
CA ALA A 64 -4.68 -6.69 -0.01
C ALA A 64 -4.11 -7.98 0.62
N LYS A 65 -4.96 -9.00 0.83
CA LYS A 65 -4.53 -10.32 1.30
C LYS A 65 -3.52 -10.95 0.34
N LYS A 66 -3.77 -10.93 -0.97
CA LYS A 66 -2.83 -11.44 -1.99
C LYS A 66 -1.47 -10.73 -1.88
N ILE A 67 -1.47 -9.40 -1.87
CA ILE A 67 -0.25 -8.59 -1.79
C ILE A 67 0.52 -8.85 -0.48
N SER A 68 -0.19 -9.04 0.63
CA SER A 68 0.44 -9.31 1.94
C SER A 68 1.34 -10.55 1.93
N PHE A 69 1.00 -11.59 1.15
CA PHE A 69 1.82 -12.79 1.05
C PHE A 69 3.14 -12.53 0.32
N SER A 70 3.11 -11.73 -0.74
CA SER A 70 4.30 -11.34 -1.49
C SER A 70 5.22 -10.48 -0.63
N ILE A 71 4.68 -9.52 0.10
CA ILE A 71 5.44 -8.70 1.06
C ILE A 71 6.10 -9.59 2.11
N LYS A 72 5.36 -10.52 2.72
CA LYS A 72 5.89 -11.41 3.78
C LYS A 72 7.00 -12.34 3.28
N LYS A 73 6.96 -12.76 2.02
CA LYS A 73 8.03 -13.56 1.38
C LYS A 73 9.27 -12.73 1.05
N ALA A 74 9.10 -11.44 0.73
CA ALA A 74 10.17 -10.54 0.33
C ALA A 74 10.87 -9.87 1.52
N VAL A 75 10.10 -9.48 2.54
CA VAL A 75 10.57 -8.68 3.66
C VAL A 75 10.51 -9.50 4.94
N LYS A 76 11.66 -9.64 5.62
CA LYS A 76 11.76 -10.35 6.90
C LYS A 76 10.93 -9.63 7.97
N CYS A 77 9.80 -10.23 8.34
CA CYS A 77 8.90 -9.74 9.37
C CYS A 77 8.16 -10.89 10.06
N LYS A 78 7.63 -10.65 11.26
CA LYS A 78 6.81 -11.66 11.97
C LYS A 78 5.39 -11.71 11.41
N ARG A 79 4.81 -10.54 11.13
CA ARG A 79 3.43 -10.37 10.66
C ARG A 79 3.33 -9.24 9.64
N ILE A 80 2.23 -9.21 8.90
CA ILE A 80 1.81 -8.03 8.14
C ILE A 80 0.61 -7.44 8.89
N GLY A 81 0.71 -6.19 9.28
CA GLY A 81 -0.37 -5.40 9.86
C GLY A 81 -1.21 -4.74 8.77
N ILE A 82 -2.48 -4.51 9.10
CA ILE A 82 -3.42 -3.74 8.30
C ILE A 82 -3.80 -2.50 9.10
N ALA A 83 -3.78 -1.33 8.45
CA ALA A 83 -4.40 -0.12 8.98
C ALA A 83 -5.16 0.61 7.87
N VAL A 84 -6.27 1.24 8.25
CA VAL A 84 -7.01 2.19 7.42
C VAL A 84 -7.18 3.45 8.25
N VAL A 85 -6.68 4.57 7.73
CA VAL A 85 -6.64 5.85 8.46
C VAL A 85 -7.32 6.96 7.64
N GLY A 86 -6.90 7.16 6.38
CA GLY A 86 -7.58 8.06 5.44
C GLY A 86 -7.35 9.56 5.62
N LEU A 87 -6.62 9.99 6.66
CA LEU A 87 -6.45 11.42 6.97
C LEU A 87 -5.42 12.15 6.07
N GLU A 88 -4.50 11.44 5.42
CA GLU A 88 -3.42 12.04 4.62
C GLU A 88 -3.82 12.24 3.15
N VAL A 89 -4.50 11.27 2.56
CA VAL A 89 -4.95 11.31 1.17
C VAL A 89 -6.42 10.89 1.11
N PRO A 90 -7.32 11.76 0.57
CA PRO A 90 -8.77 11.52 0.54
C PRO A 90 -9.16 10.55 -0.59
N HIS A 91 -8.64 9.32 -0.52
CA HIS A 91 -8.91 8.23 -1.43
C HIS A 91 -8.66 6.93 -0.67
N ALA A 92 -9.67 6.10 -0.50
CA ALA A 92 -9.67 4.87 0.28
C ALA A 92 -8.42 4.03 0.02
N HIS A 93 -7.70 3.66 1.08
CA HIS A 93 -6.50 2.86 0.96
C HIS A 93 -6.26 2.03 2.21
N ILE A 94 -5.70 0.84 1.98
CA ILE A 94 -5.26 -0.06 3.03
C ILE A 94 -3.73 0.02 3.12
N HIS A 95 -3.23 0.28 4.31
CA HIS A 95 -1.81 0.15 4.64
C HIS A 95 -1.50 -1.31 4.96
N LEU A 96 -0.53 -1.89 4.25
CA LEU A 96 0.10 -3.17 4.59
C LEU A 96 1.50 -2.90 5.16
N VAL A 97 1.68 -3.18 6.44
CA VAL A 97 2.89 -2.80 7.19
C VAL A 97 3.59 -4.04 7.73
N PRO A 98 4.84 -4.34 7.34
CA PRO A 98 5.61 -5.40 7.98
C PRO A 98 5.90 -5.10 9.46
N LEU A 99 5.57 -6.05 10.35
CA LEU A 99 5.64 -5.88 11.81
C LEU A 99 6.58 -6.90 12.47
N ASN A 100 7.37 -6.41 13.41
CA ASN A 100 8.21 -7.18 14.34
C ASN A 100 7.88 -6.90 15.82
N LYS A 101 7.30 -5.73 16.10
CA LYS A 101 6.81 -5.24 17.39
C LYS A 101 5.47 -4.53 17.21
N ILE A 102 4.68 -4.41 18.30
CA ILE A 102 3.39 -3.72 18.27
C ILE A 102 3.53 -2.26 17.84
N SER A 103 4.61 -1.59 18.26
CA SER A 103 4.81 -0.17 17.96
C SER A 103 5.25 0.12 16.52
N ASP A 104 5.41 -0.90 15.67
CA ASP A 104 5.82 -0.71 14.27
C ASP A 104 4.70 -0.10 13.41
N ILE A 105 3.43 -0.28 13.78
CA ILE A 105 2.28 0.36 13.11
C ILE A 105 1.89 1.67 13.81
N ASN A 106 2.83 2.62 13.84
CA ASN A 106 2.61 3.91 14.46
C ASN A 106 2.92 5.06 13.49
N PHE A 107 1.87 5.71 13.01
CA PHE A 107 1.93 6.81 12.04
C PHE A 107 2.42 8.13 12.63
N SER A 108 2.51 8.27 13.97
CA SER A 108 3.10 9.46 14.62
C SER A 108 4.62 9.40 14.74
N LYS A 109 5.24 8.23 14.46
CA LYS A 109 6.70 8.10 14.43
C LYS A 109 7.30 8.79 13.22
N GLN A 110 8.57 9.16 13.34
CA GLN A 110 9.35 9.64 12.21
C GLN A 110 9.37 8.59 11.09
N ARG A 111 9.00 9.02 9.88
CA ARG A 111 9.00 8.18 8.68
C ARG A 111 10.43 7.80 8.31
N LEU A 112 10.60 6.58 7.78
CA LEU A 112 11.89 6.13 7.30
C LEU A 112 12.29 6.93 6.07
N LYS A 113 13.55 7.36 6.00
CA LYS A 113 14.13 7.94 4.79
C LYS A 113 14.75 6.81 3.98
N ILE A 114 14.02 6.36 2.96
CA ILE A 114 14.49 5.36 2.00
C ILE A 114 14.61 6.07 0.65
N ASP A 115 15.76 5.95 0.00
CA ASP A 115 15.96 6.54 -1.32
C ASP A 115 15.22 5.75 -2.42
N ASN A 116 15.09 6.36 -3.61
CA ASN A 116 14.37 5.76 -4.73
C ASN A 116 15.02 4.47 -5.24
N LEU A 117 16.34 4.31 -5.11
CA LEU A 117 17.04 3.12 -5.58
C LEU A 117 16.71 1.93 -4.67
N GLU A 118 16.71 2.14 -3.36
CA GLU A 118 16.30 1.15 -2.37
C GLU A 118 14.81 0.83 -2.48
N LEU A 119 13.94 1.83 -2.66
CA LEU A 119 12.50 1.58 -2.92
C LEU A 119 12.29 0.72 -4.17
N GLU A 120 13.05 0.96 -5.24
CA GLU A 120 12.97 0.16 -6.46
C GLU A 120 13.42 -1.29 -6.23
N LYS A 121 14.50 -1.52 -5.48
CA LYS A 121 14.94 -2.87 -5.09
C LYS A 121 13.86 -3.60 -4.29
N ILE A 122 13.26 -2.93 -3.30
CA ILE A 122 12.16 -3.49 -2.49
C ILE A 122 10.99 -3.87 -3.38
N ARG A 123 10.59 -2.96 -4.27
CA ARG A 123 9.48 -3.15 -5.19
C ARG A 123 9.71 -4.37 -6.06
N GLN A 124 10.91 -4.49 -6.66
CA GLN A 124 11.28 -5.65 -7.48
C GLN A 124 11.26 -6.95 -6.69
N LEU A 125 11.79 -6.92 -5.46
CA LEU A 125 11.80 -8.09 -4.59
C LEU A 125 10.38 -8.54 -4.26
N ILE A 126 9.48 -7.64 -3.86
CA ILE A 126 8.07 -7.96 -3.57
C ILE A 126 7.36 -8.46 -4.84
N LYS A 127 7.55 -7.77 -5.98
CA LYS A 127 6.94 -8.14 -7.26
C LYS A 127 7.36 -9.55 -7.71
N SER A 128 8.60 -9.97 -7.42
CA SER A 128 9.09 -11.32 -7.73
C SER A 128 8.40 -12.44 -6.93
N LYS A 129 7.61 -12.09 -5.89
CA LYS A 129 6.92 -13.03 -4.98
C LYS A 129 5.40 -13.03 -5.15
N LEU A 130 4.88 -12.38 -6.19
CA LEU A 130 3.45 -12.41 -6.56
C LEU A 130 2.98 -13.81 -6.93
#